data_AF-A0A960JBM3-F1
#
_entry.id   AF-A0A960JBM3-F1
#
_cell.length_a   1.000
_cell.length_b   1.000
_cell.length_c   1.000
_cell.angle_alpha   90.00
_cell.angle_beta   90.00
_cell.angle_gamma   90.00
#
_symmetry.space_group_name_H-M   'P 1'
#
loop_
_entity.id
_entity.type
_entity.pdbx_description
1 polymer ?
#
loop_
_entity_poly.entity_id
_entity_poly.type
_entity_poly.pdbx_seq_one_letter_code
_entity_poly.pdbx_strand_id
1 'polypeptide(L)' 'RFTLDLMVDDKDIVKKNKTALEPVQFYAAGYRQPYELVVFEVNKNQIVGYLSTPKVQVASAHGPNLK' A
#
# COMPACT_ATOMS: atom_id res chain seq x y z
N ARG A 1 -9.86 -4.78 16.75
CA ARG A 1 -8.58 -5.20 16.12
C ARG A 1 -8.91 -6.10 14.94
N PHE A 2 -8.12 -6.07 13.88
CA PHE A 2 -8.33 -6.88 12.68
C PHE A 2 -6.99 -7.31 12.06
N THR A 3 -7.08 -8.25 11.12
CA THR A 3 -5.98 -8.67 10.25
C THR A 3 -6.32 -8.24 8.83
N LEU A 4 -5.34 -7.71 8.11
CA LEU A 4 -5.44 -7.45 6.67
C LEU A 4 -4.62 -8.50 5.94
N ASP A 5 -5.28 -9.23 5.05
CA ASP A 5 -4.64 -10.00 3.99
C ASP A 5 -4.75 -9.20 2.69
N LEU A 6 -3.60 -8.85 2.13
CA LEU A 6 -3.49 -8.02 0.93
C LEU A 6 -2.77 -8.83 -0.15
N MET A 7 -3.33 -8.89 -1.35
CA MET A 7 -2.65 -9.43 -2.54
C MET A 7 -2.18 -8.27 -3.41
N VAL A 8 -0.86 -8.13 -3.56
CA VAL A 8 -0.22 -7.03 -4.28
C VAL A 8 0.84 -7.61 -5.21
N ASP A 9 0.70 -7.41 -6.53
CA ASP A 9 1.59 -7.95 -7.56
C ASP A 9 1.88 -9.46 -7.39
N ASP A 10 0.82 -10.25 -7.25
CA ASP A 10 0.88 -11.70 -7.04
C ASP A 10 1.64 -12.11 -5.76
N LYS A 11 1.73 -11.21 -4.77
CA LYS A 11 2.32 -11.47 -3.45
C LYS A 11 1.31 -11.23 -2.34
N ASP A 12 1.21 -12.18 -1.44
CA ASP A 12 0.42 -12.05 -0.22
C ASP A 12 1.18 -11.31 0.87
N ILE A 13 0.52 -10.32 1.47
CA ILE A 13 1.02 -9.51 2.57
C ILE A 13 0.01 -9.57 3.72
N VAL A 14 0.45 -10.15 4.84
CA VAL A 14 -0.37 -10.27 6.05
C VAL A 14 0.02 -9.19 7.06
N LYS A 15 -0.93 -8.34 7.48
CA LYS A 15 -0.75 -7.35 8.54
C LYS A 15 -1.71 -7.66 9.69
N LYS A 16 -1.16 -8.24 10.76
CA LYS A 16 -1.93 -8.68 11.93
C LYS A 16 -2.13 -7.57 12.96
N ASN A 17 -3.17 -7.70 13.78
CA ASN A 17 -3.42 -6.90 14.99
C ASN A 17 -3.62 -5.40 14.79
N LYS A 18 -4.07 -4.99 13.59
CA LYS A 18 -4.29 -3.58 13.23
C LYS A 18 -5.51 -2.98 13.93
N THR A 19 -5.45 -1.68 14.13
CA THR A 19 -6.54 -0.85 14.64
C THR A 19 -7.05 0.11 13.58
N ALA A 20 -8.29 0.61 13.75
CA ALA A 20 -8.79 1.66 12.87
C ALA A 20 -7.90 2.91 12.98
N LEU A 21 -7.88 3.72 11.92
CA LEU A 21 -7.09 4.95 11.80
C LEU A 21 -5.57 4.76 11.80
N GLU A 22 -5.09 3.51 11.81
CA GLU A 22 -3.67 3.20 11.69
C GLU A 22 -3.28 3.11 10.20
N PRO A 23 -2.28 3.88 9.73
CA PRO A 23 -1.78 3.74 8.37
C PRO A 23 -1.06 2.41 8.17
N VAL A 24 -1.46 1.68 7.13
CA VAL A 24 -0.86 0.42 6.73
C VAL A 24 -0.15 0.61 5.40
N GLN A 25 1.18 0.60 5.46
CA GLN A 25 2.03 0.81 4.30
C GLN A 25 2.46 -0.51 3.65
N PHE A 26 2.47 -0.52 2.32
CA PHE A 26 2.93 -1.63 1.49
C PHE A 26 3.52 -1.12 0.17
N TYR A 27 4.34 -1.95 -0.48
CA TYR A 27 4.96 -1.61 -1.76
C TYR A 27 4.29 -2.38 -2.89
N ALA A 28 4.10 -1.71 -4.02
CA ALA A 28 3.73 -2.32 -5.28
C ALA A 28 4.86 -2.17 -6.30
N ALA A 29 4.92 -3.07 -7.27
CA ALA A 29 5.90 -3.13 -8.33
C ALA A 29 5.87 -1.85 -9.16
N GLY A 30 7.06 -1.39 -9.57
CA GLY A 30 7.20 -0.13 -10.32
C GLY A 30 7.23 1.14 -9.45
N TYR A 31 6.95 1.04 -8.14
CA TYR A 31 6.99 2.18 -7.23
C TYR A 31 8.06 2.02 -6.15
N ARG A 32 8.92 3.04 -6.01
CA ARG A 32 9.90 3.14 -4.90
C ARG A 32 9.30 3.73 -3.62
N GLN A 33 8.10 4.31 -3.72
CA GLN A 33 7.36 4.88 -2.60
C GLN A 33 6.23 3.93 -2.20
N PRO A 34 5.90 3.82 -0.90
CA PRO A 34 4.84 2.94 -0.45
C PRO A 34 3.46 3.50 -0.80
N TYR A 35 2.54 2.59 -1.00
CA TYR A 35 1.10 2.83 -0.90
C TYR A 35 0.71 2.85 0.58
N GLU A 36 -0.38 3.54 0.90
CA GLU A 36 -0.90 3.61 2.25
C GLU A 36 -2.41 3.34 2.26
N LEU A 37 -2.83 2.34 3.04
CA LEU A 37 -4.22 2.02 3.31
C LEU A 37 -4.58 2.49 4.73
N VAL A 38 -5.66 3.24 4.87
CA VAL A 38 -6.23 3.59 6.18
C VAL A 38 -7.67 3.10 6.26
N VAL A 39 -7.95 2.33 7.30
CA VAL A 39 -9.28 1.78 7.59
C VAL A 39 -9.94 2.62 8.69
N PHE A 40 -11.10 3.18 8.39
CA PHE A 40 -11.94 3.92 9.33
C PHE A 40 -12.90 2.99 10.09
N GLU A 41 -13.63 2.17 9.35
CA GLU A 41 -14.68 1.30 9.88
C GLU A 41 -14.53 -0.13 9.34
N VAL A 42 -14.87 -1.10 10.18
CA VAL A 42 -14.92 -2.53 9.84
C VAL A 42 -16.32 -3.03 10.12
N ASN A 43 -17.07 -3.27 9.07
CA ASN A 43 -18.42 -3.81 9.08
C ASN A 43 -18.40 -5.30 8.70
N LYS A 44 -19.53 -5.99 8.91
CA LYS A 44 -19.72 -7.36 8.46
C LYS A 44 -19.66 -7.39 6.93
N ASN A 45 -18.51 -7.78 6.37
CA ASN A 45 -18.20 -7.89 4.94
C ASN A 45 -17.76 -6.60 4.22
N GLN A 46 -17.50 -5.50 4.94
CA GLN A 46 -17.06 -4.26 4.30
C GLN A 46 -16.10 -3.52 5.20
N ILE A 47 -15.11 -2.87 4.60
CA ILE A 47 -14.31 -1.84 5.27
C ILE A 47 -14.55 -0.50 4.59
N VAL A 48 -14.52 0.57 5.38
CA VAL A 48 -14.57 1.96 4.89
C VAL A 48 -13.21 2.58 5.17
N GLY A 49 -12.64 3.28 4.20
CA GLY A 49 -11.26 3.74 4.25
C GLY A 49 -10.84 4.49 3.00
N TYR A 50 -9.55 4.77 2.90
CA TYR A 50 -8.92 5.30 1.68
C TYR A 50 -7.62 4.58 1.37
N LEU A 51 -7.26 4.59 0.08
CA LEU A 51 -5.98 4.15 -0.45
C LEU A 51 -5.26 5.36 -1.05
N SER A 52 -4.11 5.70 -0.48
CA SER A 52 -3.24 6.74 -0.98
C SER A 52 -2.18 6.13 -1.89
N THR A 53 -2.13 6.60 -3.14
CA THR A 53 -1.11 6.22 -4.11
C THR A 53 0.02 7.27 -4.15
N PRO A 54 1.28 6.87 -4.33
CA PRO A 54 2.37 7.82 -4.49
C PRO A 54 2.14 8.70 -5.72
N LYS A 55 2.17 10.04 -5.54
CA LYS A 55 1.94 11.01 -6.62
C LYS A 55 3.09 11.08 -7.62
N VAL A 56 4.32 10.78 -7.19
CA VAL A 56 5.52 10.90 -8.01
C VAL A 56 6.05 9.49 -8.25
N GLN A 57 5.83 8.97 -9.45
CA GLN A 57 6.80 8.04 -10.01
C GLN A 57 8.08 8.87 -10.14
N VAL A 58 8.99 8.78 -9.18
CA VAL A 58 10.34 9.31 -9.41
C VAL A 58 10.87 8.43 -10.52
N ALA A 59 10.69 8.89 -11.75
CA ALA A 59 11.28 8.30 -12.93
C ALA A 59 12.72 8.02 -12.53
N SER A 60 13.08 6.73 -12.52
CA SER A 60 14.43 6.34 -12.15
C SER A 60 15.34 7.17 -13.04
N ALA A 61 16.11 8.07 -12.45
CA ALA A 61 17.12 8.85 -13.16
C ALA A 61 18.24 7.89 -13.59
N HIS A 62 17.93 6.99 -14.52
CA HIS A 62 18.91 6.39 -15.42
C HIS A 62 18.97 7.36 -16.59
N GLY A 63 19.72 8.44 -16.40
CA GLY A 63 20.14 9.26 -17.53
C GLY A 63 20.82 8.37 -18.58
N PRO A 64 20.67 8.66 -19.88
CA PRO A 64 21.27 7.84 -20.91
C PRO A 64 22.78 7.77 -20.67
N ASN A 65 23.28 6.55 -20.52
CA ASN A 65 24.70 6.26 -20.47
C ASN A 65 25.24 6.52 -21.89
N LEU A 66 25.65 7.77 -22.16
CA LEU A 66 26.40 8.10 -23.35
C LEU A 66 27.80 7.53 -23.17
N LYS A 67 28.06 6.40 -23.83
CA LYS A 67 29.40 6.00 -24.22
C LYS A 67 29.80 6.72 -25.49
#